data_AF-A0A821QG48-F1
#
_entry.id   AF-A0A821QG48-F1
#
_cell.length_a   1.000
_cell.length_b   1.000
_cell.length_c   1.000
_cell.angle_alpha   90.00
_cell.angle_beta   90.00
_cell.angle_gamma   90.00
#
_symmetry.space_group_name_H-M   'P 1'
#
loop_
_entity.id
_entity.type
_entity.pdbx_description
1 polymer ?
#
loop_
_entity_poly.entity_id
_entity_poly.type
_entity_poly.pdbx_seq_one_letter_code
_entity_poly.pdbx_strand_id
1 'polypeptide(L)'
;DGYVRIQFSSEHLPKDHHIMKNMEKFFIEIIEKLGGQCLDHNEEKNSIVWHVQPIQICSDRKEKQLARSQTNEEFSFHTDCSYEENPAEYMALFVLEQDQFGGGQLEIIRLSDVLQSLSLKTKEKLLKNKIRINIPEEFRKSSSIDHINASILMDYDKIR
;
A
#
# COMPACT_ATOMS: atom_id res chain seq x y z
N ASP A 1 5.95 -19.29 1.05
CA ASP A 1 5.82 -18.08 1.89
C ASP A 1 4.35 -17.84 2.15
N GLY A 2 3.91 -18.11 3.38
CA GLY A 2 2.50 -18.04 3.77
C GLY A 2 2.16 -16.63 4.24
N TYR A 3 1.05 -16.07 3.75
CA TYR A 3 0.46 -14.88 4.35
C TYR A 3 -0.58 -15.31 5.38
N VAL A 4 -0.66 -14.58 6.50
CA VAL A 4 -1.70 -14.78 7.50
C VAL A 4 -2.93 -14.01 7.04
N ARG A 5 -3.98 -14.71 6.63
CA ARG A 5 -5.30 -14.10 6.36
C ARG A 5 -6.14 -14.18 7.63
N ILE A 6 -6.35 -13.04 8.28
CA ILE A 6 -7.34 -12.91 9.36
C ILE A 6 -8.60 -12.34 8.74
N GLN A 7 -9.66 -13.14 8.66
CA GLN A 7 -10.95 -12.74 8.09
C GLN A 7 -12.02 -12.79 9.19
N PHE A 8 -12.78 -11.70 9.33
CA PHE A 8 -13.95 -11.65 10.21
C PHE A 8 -15.24 -11.81 9.38
N SER A 9 -16.29 -12.35 10.01
CA SER A 9 -17.61 -12.49 9.38
C SER A 9 -18.27 -11.12 9.19
N SER A 10 -18.83 -10.86 8.01
CA SER A 10 -19.48 -9.60 7.63
C SER A 10 -20.72 -9.26 8.46
N GLU A 11 -21.32 -10.24 9.14
CA GLU A 11 -22.50 -10.02 10.00
C GLU A 11 -22.20 -9.19 11.26
N HIS A 12 -20.94 -8.89 11.54
CA HIS A 12 -20.50 -8.13 12.73
C HIS A 12 -19.71 -6.87 12.38
N LEU A 13 -19.80 -6.40 11.14
CA LEU A 13 -19.09 -5.19 10.74
C LEU A 13 -19.68 -3.96 11.43
N PRO A 14 -18.88 -3.23 12.23
CA PRO A 14 -19.42 -2.13 12.99
C PRO A 14 -19.67 -0.92 12.10
N LYS A 15 -20.92 -0.46 12.06
CA LYS A 15 -21.27 0.84 11.47
C LYS A 15 -20.96 2.01 12.40
N ASP A 16 -20.63 1.71 13.67
CA ASP A 16 -20.29 2.69 14.68
C ASP A 16 -18.82 3.08 14.63
N HIS A 17 -18.56 4.39 14.52
CA HIS A 17 -17.22 4.97 14.46
C HIS A 17 -16.34 4.54 15.65
N HIS A 18 -16.94 4.35 16.84
CA HIS A 18 -16.22 3.92 18.03
C HIS A 18 -15.64 2.50 17.89
N ILE A 19 -16.38 1.59 17.27
CA ILE A 19 -15.95 0.20 17.11
C ILE A 19 -14.90 0.10 16.00
N MET A 20 -15.04 0.86 14.90
CA MET A 20 -14.00 0.97 13.87
C MET A 20 -12.65 1.42 14.46
N LYS A 21 -12.67 2.44 15.32
CA LYS A 21 -11.45 2.90 16.02
C LYS A 21 -10.83 1.83 16.91
N ASN A 22 -11.66 0.97 17.52
CA ASN A 22 -11.17 -0.16 18.31
C ASN A 22 -10.53 -1.24 17.41
N MET A 23 -11.05 -1.46 16.19
CA MET A 23 -10.47 -2.39 15.23
C MET A 23 -9.12 -1.90 14.69
N GLU A 24 -9.02 -0.61 14.35
CA GLU A 24 -7.74 0.01 13.95
C GLU A 24 -6.68 -0.15 15.05
N LYS A 25 -7.06 0.13 16.30
CA LYS A 25 -6.18 -0.06 17.45
C LYS A 25 -5.75 -1.52 17.60
N PHE A 26 -6.69 -2.46 17.51
CA PHE A 26 -6.40 -3.89 17.57
C PHE A 26 -5.44 -4.33 16.46
N PHE A 27 -5.61 -3.80 15.24
CA PHE A 27 -4.74 -4.10 14.12
C PHE A 27 -3.31 -3.59 14.35
N ILE A 28 -3.16 -2.35 14.82
CA ILE A 28 -1.86 -1.77 15.21
C ILE A 28 -1.21 -2.62 16.31
N GLU A 29 -1.95 -3.00 17.36
CA GLU A 29 -1.43 -3.82 18.45
C GLU A 29 -0.92 -5.19 17.97
N ILE A 30 -1.53 -5.80 16.96
CA ILE A 30 -1.03 -7.04 16.35
C ILE A 30 0.34 -6.79 15.71
N ILE A 31 0.48 -5.74 14.91
CA ILE A 31 1.73 -5.42 14.21
C ILE A 31 2.85 -5.16 15.22
N GLU A 32 2.57 -4.36 16.26
CA GLU A 32 3.52 -4.06 17.33
C GLU A 32 3.94 -5.34 18.09
N LYS A 33 2.99 -6.23 18.39
CA LYS A 33 3.29 -7.53 19.05
C LYS A 33 4.12 -8.48 18.19
N LEU A 34 4.03 -8.36 16.87
CA LEU A 34 4.90 -9.07 15.93
C LEU A 34 6.28 -8.43 15.81
N GLY A 35 6.54 -7.32 16.51
CA GLY A 35 7.79 -6.56 16.47
C GLY A 35 7.88 -5.57 15.31
N GLY A 36 6.77 -5.34 14.61
CA GLY A 36 6.69 -4.34 13.54
C GLY A 36 6.55 -2.92 14.08
N GLN A 37 6.91 -1.95 13.26
CA GLN A 37 6.66 -0.53 13.49
C GLN A 37 5.73 -0.01 12.39
N CYS A 38 4.58 0.53 12.78
CA CYS A 38 3.67 1.16 11.83
C CYS A 38 4.21 2.53 11.40
N LEU A 39 4.00 2.88 10.14
CA LEU A 39 4.45 4.15 9.55
C LEU A 39 3.24 5.00 9.15
N ASP A 40 3.38 6.32 9.31
CA ASP A 40 2.38 7.29 8.84
C ASP A 40 2.40 7.37 7.30
N HIS A 41 1.22 7.45 6.68
CA HIS A 41 1.10 7.60 5.23
C HIS A 41 1.39 9.04 4.75
N ASN A 42 1.12 10.04 5.60
CA ASN A 42 1.32 11.46 5.29
C ASN A 42 1.43 12.31 6.59
N GLU A 43 1.47 13.64 6.47
CA GLU A 43 1.55 14.55 7.63
C GLU A 43 0.27 14.63 8.49
N GLU A 44 -0.84 14.00 8.07
CA GLU A 44 -2.10 14.06 8.81
C GLU A 44 -2.05 13.23 10.10
N LYS A 45 -2.74 13.72 11.14
CA LYS A 45 -2.81 13.01 12.42
C LYS A 45 -3.57 11.69 12.27
N ASN A 46 -3.00 10.61 12.80
CA ASN A 46 -3.54 9.25 12.75
C ASN A 46 -3.61 8.67 11.33
N SER A 47 -2.69 9.05 10.43
CA SER A 47 -2.60 8.50 9.08
C SER A 47 -1.95 7.12 9.01
N ILE A 48 -1.94 6.35 10.12
CA ILE A 48 -1.30 5.04 10.19
C ILE A 48 -2.12 3.96 9.48
N VAL A 49 -3.45 4.01 9.61
CA VAL A 49 -4.34 3.01 9.00
C VAL A 49 -5.02 3.62 7.79
N TRP A 50 -4.80 3.01 6.63
CA TRP A 50 -5.41 3.42 5.37
C TRP A 50 -6.61 2.54 5.03
N HIS A 51 -7.78 3.14 4.83
CA HIS A 51 -8.98 2.40 4.43
C HIS A 51 -9.00 2.20 2.92
N VAL A 52 -9.03 0.93 2.50
CA VAL A 52 -9.17 0.52 1.11
C VAL A 52 -10.62 0.14 0.86
N GLN A 53 -11.37 1.02 0.20
CA GLN A 53 -12.77 0.80 -0.17
C GLN A 53 -13.19 1.80 -1.27
N PRO A 54 -14.00 1.39 -2.26
CA PRO A 54 -14.53 2.31 -3.25
C PRO A 54 -15.34 3.43 -2.59
N ILE A 55 -15.02 4.69 -2.90
CA ILE A 55 -15.77 5.85 -2.43
C ILE A 55 -16.73 6.30 -3.53
N GLN A 56 -18.01 6.40 -3.20
CA GLN A 56 -19.02 6.92 -4.12
C GLN A 56 -18.83 8.43 -4.28
N ILE A 57 -18.45 8.88 -5.48
CA ILE A 57 -18.27 10.31 -5.77
C ILE A 57 -19.66 10.95 -5.88
N CYS A 58 -20.07 11.69 -4.85
CA CYS A 58 -21.16 12.66 -4.99
C CYS A 58 -20.63 13.87 -5.78
N SER A 59 -21.48 14.48 -6.60
CA SER A 59 -21.21 15.56 -7.59
C SER A 59 -20.40 16.77 -7.09
N ASP A 60 -20.16 16.90 -5.78
CA ASP A 60 -19.46 18.01 -5.14
C ASP A 60 -17.98 17.70 -4.81
N ARG A 61 -17.52 16.44 -4.93
CA ARG A 61 -16.10 16.08 -4.82
C ARG A 61 -15.50 15.99 -6.22
N LYS A 62 -14.51 16.83 -6.52
CA LYS A 62 -13.71 16.70 -7.74
C LYS A 62 -13.01 15.33 -7.73
N GLU A 63 -13.16 14.55 -8.80
CA GLU A 63 -12.48 13.25 -9.05
C GLU A 63 -10.96 13.28 -8.81
N LYS A 64 -10.33 14.47 -8.83
CA LYS A 64 -8.88 14.68 -8.77
C LYS A 64 -8.18 14.31 -7.45
N GLN A 65 -8.88 13.82 -6.43
CA GLN A 65 -8.28 13.52 -5.12
C GLN A 65 -8.52 12.09 -4.60
N LEU A 66 -9.08 11.19 -5.41
CA LEU A 66 -9.22 9.80 -4.98
C LEU A 66 -7.89 9.06 -5.14
N ALA A 67 -7.44 8.43 -4.05
CA ALA A 67 -6.41 7.43 -4.16
C ALA A 67 -6.94 6.25 -4.98
N ARG A 68 -6.05 5.52 -5.66
CA ARG A 68 -6.45 4.32 -6.42
C ARG A 68 -7.20 3.31 -5.55
N SER A 69 -6.87 3.24 -4.26
CA SER A 69 -7.50 2.34 -3.27
C SER A 69 -8.92 2.72 -2.91
N GLN A 70 -9.39 3.84 -3.45
CA GLN A 70 -10.72 4.37 -3.27
C GLN A 70 -11.58 4.26 -4.54
N THR A 71 -11.10 3.56 -5.57
CA THR A 71 -11.85 3.24 -6.79
C THR A 71 -12.13 1.74 -6.89
N ASN A 72 -12.93 1.34 -7.88
CA ASN A 72 -13.18 -0.05 -8.24
C ASN A 72 -12.39 -0.49 -9.48
N GLU A 73 -11.36 0.28 -9.86
CA GLU A 73 -10.52 0.02 -11.03
C GLU A 73 -9.36 -0.92 -10.69
N GLU A 74 -8.77 -1.53 -11.72
CA GLU A 74 -7.62 -2.41 -11.56
C GLU A 74 -6.39 -1.66 -11.02
N PHE A 75 -5.71 -2.30 -10.06
CA PHE A 75 -4.40 -1.88 -9.60
C PHE A 75 -3.30 -2.51 -10.43
N SER A 76 -2.53 -1.69 -11.14
CA SER A 76 -1.27 -2.18 -11.71
C SER A 76 -0.33 -2.66 -10.61
N PHE A 77 0.44 -3.72 -10.88
CA PHE A 77 1.51 -4.17 -9.99
C PHE A 77 2.43 -3.01 -9.60
N HIS A 78 2.70 -2.89 -8.31
CA HIS A 78 3.55 -1.87 -7.72
C HIS A 78 4.17 -2.42 -6.43
N THR A 79 5.28 -1.80 -5.99
CA THR A 79 5.74 -1.94 -4.61
C THR A 79 5.11 -0.81 -3.80
N ASP A 80 4.57 -1.13 -2.63
CA ASP A 80 3.96 -0.13 -1.76
C ASP A 80 5.01 0.87 -1.25
N CYS A 81 4.63 2.13 -1.11
CA CYS A 81 5.52 3.23 -0.71
C CYS A 81 6.83 3.37 -1.52
N SER A 82 6.93 2.84 -2.75
CA SER A 82 8.17 2.88 -3.56
C SER A 82 8.67 4.30 -3.88
N TYR A 83 7.84 5.32 -3.64
CA TYR A 83 8.13 6.74 -3.78
C TYR A 83 8.81 7.36 -2.54
N GLU A 84 8.94 6.63 -1.43
CA GLU A 84 9.65 7.07 -0.23
C GLU A 84 11.15 6.75 -0.33
N GLU A 85 12.01 7.54 0.33
CA GLU A 85 13.45 7.24 0.39
C GLU A 85 13.70 5.90 1.09
N ASN A 86 13.01 5.66 2.20
CA ASN A 86 13.04 4.44 3.00
C ASN A 86 11.63 3.83 3.01
N PRO A 87 11.26 3.03 2.00
CA PRO A 87 9.94 2.42 1.92
C PRO A 87 9.72 1.40 3.04
N ALA A 88 8.46 1.13 3.35
CA ALA A 88 8.09 0.06 4.29
C ALA A 88 8.59 -1.31 3.79
N GLU A 89 9.11 -2.13 4.68
CA GLU A 89 9.62 -3.47 4.32
C GLU A 89 8.52 -4.53 4.27
N TYR A 90 7.37 -4.25 4.92
CA TYR A 90 6.23 -5.14 5.02
C TYR A 90 4.95 -4.36 4.80
N MET A 91 3.99 -5.01 4.13
CA MET A 91 2.62 -4.53 4.01
C MET A 91 1.72 -5.43 4.86
N ALA A 92 0.78 -4.84 5.59
CA ALA A 92 -0.23 -5.57 6.35
C ALA A 92 -1.62 -5.19 5.85
N LEU A 93 -2.46 -6.20 5.58
CA LEU A 93 -3.84 -6.01 5.14
C LEU A 93 -4.77 -6.70 6.13
N PHE A 94 -5.80 -5.96 6.56
CA PHE A 94 -6.81 -6.45 7.48
C PHE A 94 -8.19 -6.35 6.83
N VAL A 95 -8.74 -7.50 6.43
CA VAL A 95 -10.00 -7.55 5.67
C VAL A 95 -11.17 -7.46 6.64
N LEU A 96 -11.86 -6.32 6.58
CA LEU A 96 -13.11 -6.08 7.29
C LEU A 96 -14.28 -6.72 6.55
N GLU A 97 -14.44 -6.37 5.28
CA GLU A 97 -15.47 -6.87 4.39
C GLU A 97 -14.83 -7.46 3.13
N GLN A 98 -15.29 -8.62 2.71
CA GLN A 98 -14.89 -9.17 1.41
C GLN A 98 -15.80 -8.60 0.32
N ASP A 99 -15.25 -8.46 -0.89
CA ASP A 99 -16.04 -8.09 -2.06
C ASP A 99 -17.18 -9.09 -2.33
N GLN A 100 -18.32 -8.59 -2.82
CA GLN A 100 -19.52 -9.38 -3.12
C GLN A 100 -19.81 -9.53 -4.62
N PHE A 101 -19.00 -8.93 -5.49
CA PHE A 101 -19.23 -8.82 -6.93
C PHE A 101 -18.13 -9.47 -7.78
N GLY A 102 -17.22 -10.23 -7.16
CA GLY A 102 -16.13 -10.96 -7.82
C GLY A 102 -14.83 -10.16 -8.00
N GLY A 103 -14.77 -8.93 -7.47
CA GLY A 103 -13.59 -8.10 -7.37
C GLY A 103 -12.80 -8.35 -6.07
N GLY A 104 -12.08 -7.33 -5.60
CA GLY A 104 -11.32 -7.38 -4.34
C GLY A 104 -10.20 -8.44 -4.31
N GLN A 105 -9.71 -8.84 -5.48
CA GLN A 105 -8.67 -9.85 -5.62
C GLN A 105 -7.29 -9.22 -5.33
N LEU A 106 -6.49 -9.91 -4.52
CA LEU A 106 -5.11 -9.53 -4.23
C LEU A 106 -4.17 -10.45 -5.00
N GLU A 107 -3.36 -9.86 -5.86
CA GLU A 107 -2.29 -10.55 -6.57
C GLU A 107 -0.93 -10.15 -6.01
N ILE A 108 -0.08 -11.14 -5.75
CA ILE A 108 1.29 -10.94 -5.26
C ILE A 108 2.23 -11.73 -6.15
N ILE A 109 3.27 -11.07 -6.65
CA ILE A 109 4.34 -11.69 -7.42
C ILE A 109 5.65 -11.59 -6.65
N ARG A 110 6.41 -12.70 -6.60
CA ARG A 110 7.73 -12.69 -5.98
C ARG A 110 8.74 -12.07 -6.92
N LEU A 111 9.56 -11.16 -6.40
CA LEU A 111 10.62 -10.52 -7.15
C LEU A 111 11.56 -11.55 -7.81
N SER A 112 11.86 -12.66 -7.13
CA SER A 112 12.69 -13.74 -7.67
C SER A 112 12.18 -14.29 -9.01
N ASP A 113 10.86 -14.41 -9.16
CA ASP A 113 10.22 -14.98 -10.35
C ASP A 113 10.31 -14.00 -11.52
N VAL A 114 10.14 -12.70 -11.24
CA VAL A 114 10.37 -11.62 -12.21
C VAL A 114 11.84 -11.59 -12.63
N LEU A 115 12.76 -11.62 -11.67
CA LEU A 115 14.20 -11.54 -11.94
C LEU A 115 14.71 -12.72 -12.76
N GLN A 116 14.19 -13.93 -12.57
CA GLN A 116 14.57 -15.09 -13.40
C GLN A 116 14.26 -14.87 -14.89
N SER A 117 13.25 -14.05 -15.19
CA SER A 117 12.83 -13.73 -16.55
C SER A 117 13.62 -12.58 -17.18
N LEU A 118 14.42 -11.84 -16.40
CA LEU A 118 15.17 -10.67 -16.88
C LEU A 118 16.60 -11.03 -17.29
N SER A 119 17.07 -10.43 -18.39
CA SER A 119 18.49 -10.49 -18.78
C SER A 119 19.39 -9.82 -17.75
N LEU A 120 20.65 -10.27 -17.64
CA LEU A 120 21.65 -9.64 -16.76
C LEU A 120 21.81 -8.14 -17.06
N LYS A 121 21.85 -7.77 -18.35
CA LYS A 121 21.92 -6.37 -18.79
C LYS A 121 20.73 -5.55 -18.30
N THR A 122 19.52 -6.12 -18.26
CA THR A 122 18.34 -5.45 -17.73
C THR A 122 18.45 -5.25 -16.22
N LYS A 123 18.84 -6.29 -15.48
CA LYS A 123 19.05 -6.20 -14.02
C LYS A 123 20.07 -5.12 -13.66
N GLU A 124 21.20 -5.07 -14.35
CA GLU A 124 22.22 -4.05 -14.14
C GLU A 124 21.70 -2.63 -14.39
N LYS A 125 20.87 -2.44 -15.42
CA LYS A 125 20.22 -1.14 -15.68
C LYS A 125 19.26 -0.76 -14.57
N LEU A 126 18.42 -1.68 -14.10
CA LEU A 126 17.46 -1.44 -13.04
C LEU A 126 18.14 -1.13 -11.69
N LEU A 127 19.34 -1.68 -11.47
CA LEU A 127 20.17 -1.43 -10.28
C LEU A 127 20.91 -0.10 -10.35
N LYS A 128 21.50 0.25 -11.51
CA LYS A 128 22.41 1.42 -11.64
C LYS A 128 21.69 2.72 -11.98
N ASN A 129 20.58 2.66 -12.71
CA ASN A 129 19.92 3.87 -13.21
C ASN A 129 18.93 4.40 -12.18
N LYS A 130 19.21 5.61 -11.68
CA LYS A 130 18.22 6.36 -10.90
C LYS A 130 17.21 7.00 -11.85
N ILE A 131 15.94 6.80 -11.56
CA ILE A 131 14.82 7.43 -12.26
C ILE A 131 14.08 8.36 -11.30
N ARG A 132 13.36 9.33 -11.87
CA ARG A 132 12.44 10.17 -11.12
C ARG A 132 11.18 9.36 -10.78
N ILE A 133 10.89 9.22 -9.49
CA ILE A 133 9.66 8.60 -8.99
C ILE A 133 8.86 9.70 -8.29
N ASN A 134 7.69 10.04 -8.84
CA ASN A 134 6.83 11.09 -8.27
C ASN A 134 6.12 10.56 -7.03
N ILE A 135 5.95 11.43 -6.02
CA ILE A 135 5.20 11.15 -4.80
C ILE A 135 3.73 11.56 -5.05
N PRO A 136 2.75 10.64 -4.91
CA PRO A 136 1.34 10.99 -5.00
C PRO A 136 0.97 12.10 -3.99
N GLU A 137 0.07 13.00 -4.37
CA GLU A 137 -0.24 14.19 -3.56
C GLU A 137 -0.79 13.80 -2.18
N GLU A 138 -1.59 12.75 -2.12
CA GLU A 138 -2.23 12.21 -0.91
C GLU A 138 -1.26 11.57 0.09
N PHE A 139 -0.06 11.16 -0.36
CA PHE A 139 0.98 10.51 0.45
C PHE A 139 2.18 11.41 0.72
N ARG A 140 2.06 12.69 0.40
CA ARG A 140 3.15 13.64 0.54
C ARG A 140 3.39 13.99 2.01
N LYS A 141 4.61 13.72 2.49
CA LYS A 141 5.10 14.06 3.84
C LYS A 141 5.80 15.41 3.94
N SER A 142 5.90 16.15 2.83
CA SER A 142 6.42 17.52 2.79
C SER A 142 6.01 18.22 1.50
N SER A 143 5.44 19.42 1.60
CA SER A 143 5.04 20.21 0.44
C SER A 143 6.20 20.59 -0.50
N SER A 144 7.44 20.58 -0.01
CA SER A 144 8.64 20.93 -0.77
C SER A 144 9.25 19.76 -1.56
N ILE A 145 8.81 18.53 -1.31
CA ILE A 145 9.35 17.32 -1.95
C ILE A 145 8.22 16.64 -2.74
N ASP A 146 8.34 16.58 -4.07
CA ASP A 146 7.36 16.01 -4.99
C ASP A 146 7.83 14.73 -5.69
N HIS A 147 9.09 14.36 -5.52
CA HIS A 147 9.68 13.18 -6.12
C HIS A 147 10.93 12.74 -5.36
N ILE A 148 11.35 11.50 -5.63
CA ILE A 148 12.68 11.00 -5.32
C ILE A 148 13.41 10.61 -6.61
N ASN A 149 14.73 10.50 -6.54
CA ASN A 149 15.55 9.92 -7.60
C ASN A 149 16.19 8.62 -7.11
N ALA A 150 15.68 7.49 -7.57
CA ALA A 150 16.08 6.19 -7.06
C ALA A 150 16.11 5.11 -8.15
N SER A 151 16.88 4.05 -7.90
CA SER A 151 16.87 2.83 -8.72
C SER A 151 15.64 1.98 -8.39
N ILE A 152 15.18 1.19 -9.36
CA ILE A 152 14.07 0.24 -9.17
C ILE A 152 14.53 -0.95 -8.32
N LEU A 153 15.73 -1.46 -8.60
CA LEU A 153 16.35 -2.48 -7.75
C LEU A 153 17.28 -1.78 -6.75
N MET A 154 17.16 -2.18 -5.49
CA MET A 154 18.07 -1.77 -4.41
C MET A 154 19.26 -2.74 -4.30
N ASP A 155 19.02 -4.03 -4.56
CA ASP A 155 20.04 -5.07 -4.73
C ASP A 155 19.54 -6.12 -5.75
N TYR A 156 20.32 -7.15 -6.04
CA TYR A 156 19.95 -8.25 -6.94
C TYR A 156 18.73 -9.05 -6.47
N ASP A 157 18.31 -8.92 -5.22
CA ASP A 157 17.15 -9.60 -4.62
C ASP A 157 16.21 -8.66 -3.84
N LYS A 158 16.44 -7.35 -3.90
CA LYS A 158 15.61 -6.34 -3.23
C LYS A 158 15.11 -5.30 -4.21
N ILE A 159 13.80 -5.17 -4.33
CA ILE A 159 13.13 -4.10 -5.09
C ILE A 159 12.84 -2.94 -4.15
N ARG A 160 12.82 -1.72 -4.71
CA ARG A 160 12.29 -0.55 -4.03
C ARG A 160 10.78 -0.64 -3.86
#